data_AF-A0A0K2RG41-F1
#
_entry.id   AF-A0A0K2RG41-F1
#
_cell.length_a   1.000
_cell.length_b   1.000
_cell.length_c   1.000
_cell.angle_alpha   90.00
_cell.angle_beta   90.00
_cell.angle_gamma   90.00
#
_symmetry.space_group_name_H-M   'P 1'
#
loop_
_entity.id
_entity.type
_entity.pdbx_description
1 polymer ?
#
loop_
_entity_poly.entity_id
_entity_poly.type
_entity_poly.pdbx_seq_one_letter_code
_entity_poly.pdbx_strand_id
1 'polypeptide(L)'
;MCSKVFPGIEKWSSDGRWIVGSKIQVQAVTSKFLAASGEYQVAVQSQQSAGTLHNSDGSVGQNVAASGVLGDLVIAKYVDGKWFASNVDRLGS
;
A
#
# COMPACT_ATOMS: atom_id res chain seq x y z
N MET A 1 0.89 -8.07 -2.15
CA MET A 1 0.80 -6.63 -2.53
C MET A 1 2.18 -6.05 -2.86
N CYS A 2 3.17 -6.18 -1.98
CA CYS A 2 4.54 -5.71 -2.19
C CYS A 2 5.18 -6.18 -3.51
N SER A 3 5.07 -7.47 -3.84
CA SER A 3 5.63 -8.07 -5.06
C SER A 3 5.10 -7.48 -6.38
N LYS A 4 3.94 -6.80 -6.35
CA LYS A 4 3.34 -6.17 -7.53
C LYS A 4 3.61 -4.66 -7.61
N VAL A 5 3.84 -4.01 -6.45
CA VAL A 5 4.02 -2.56 -6.35
C VAL A 5 5.49 -2.17 -6.55
N PHE A 6 6.42 -2.88 -5.92
CA PHE A 6 7.85 -2.55 -5.97
C PHE A 6 8.44 -2.53 -7.39
N PRO A 7 8.17 -3.52 -8.27
CA PRO A 7 8.72 -3.49 -9.62
C PRO A 7 8.30 -2.25 -10.43
N GLY A 8 7.07 -1.76 -10.19
CA GLY A 8 6.58 -0.54 -10.82
C GLY A 8 7.30 0.71 -10.30
N ILE A 9 7.47 0.82 -8.98
CA ILE A 9 8.20 1.93 -8.35
C ILE A 9 9.66 1.94 -8.80
N GLU A 10 10.34 0.79 -8.79
CA GLU A 10 11.73 0.64 -9.22
C GLU A 10 11.89 1.08 -10.68
N LYS A 11 11.05 0.59 -11.58
CA LYS A 11 11.06 0.95 -13.01
C LYS A 11 10.89 2.45 -13.25
N TRP A 12 10.03 3.11 -12.48
CA TRP A 12 9.70 4.54 -12.66
C TRP A 12 10.55 5.47 -11.78
N SER A 13 11.43 4.91 -10.97
CA SER A 13 12.46 5.64 -10.22
C SER A 13 13.87 5.31 -10.70
N SER A 14 14.01 4.63 -11.85
CA SER A 14 15.28 4.31 -12.51
C SER A 14 15.52 5.22 -13.71
N ASP A 15 16.77 5.25 -14.18
CA ASP A 15 17.16 5.89 -15.46
C ASP A 15 16.78 7.37 -15.58
N GLY A 16 16.73 8.08 -14.45
CA GLY A 16 16.32 9.49 -14.40
C GLY A 16 14.82 9.72 -14.52
N ARG A 17 13.98 8.67 -14.53
CA ARG A 17 12.53 8.78 -14.41
C ARG A 17 12.13 9.12 -12.98
N TRP A 18 10.94 9.70 -12.81
CA TRP A 18 10.40 9.98 -11.49
C TRP A 18 8.88 9.93 -11.46
N ILE A 19 8.35 9.93 -10.23
CA ILE A 19 6.93 9.83 -9.92
C ILE A 19 6.51 11.09 -9.16
N VAL A 20 5.39 11.70 -9.58
CA VAL A 20 4.73 12.79 -8.85
C VAL A 20 3.36 12.30 -8.39
N GLY A 21 3.06 12.41 -7.10
CA GLY A 21 1.78 11.95 -6.54
C GLY A 21 1.75 10.44 -6.27
N SER A 22 0.63 9.78 -6.64
CA SER A 22 0.42 8.34 -6.46
C SER A 22 0.65 7.81 -5.03
N LYS A 23 0.31 8.62 -4.03
CA LYS A 23 0.48 8.27 -2.63
C LYS A 23 -0.58 7.26 -2.21
N ILE A 24 -0.19 6.26 -1.42
CA ILE A 24 -1.13 5.39 -0.73
C ILE A 24 -1.52 6.06 0.59
N GLN A 25 -2.81 6.26 0.81
CA GLN A 25 -3.39 6.80 2.02
C GLN A 25 -4.23 5.72 2.71
N VAL A 26 -4.09 5.60 4.02
CA VAL A 26 -4.96 4.75 4.84
C VAL A 26 -6.14 5.61 5.30
N GLN A 27 -7.34 5.25 4.86
CA GLN A 27 -8.58 5.96 5.15
C GLN A 27 -9.17 5.51 6.48
N ALA A 28 -9.08 4.22 6.79
CA ALA A 28 -9.56 3.67 8.06
C ALA A 28 -8.76 2.44 8.47
N VAL A 29 -8.68 2.23 9.78
CA VAL A 29 -8.15 1.01 10.39
C VAL A 29 -9.14 0.56 11.46
N THR A 30 -9.62 -0.68 11.35
CA THR A 30 -10.57 -1.26 12.30
C THR A 30 -10.03 -2.59 12.82
N SER A 31 -10.00 -2.74 14.13
CA SER A 31 -9.68 -4.01 14.78
C SER A 31 -10.48 -4.16 16.07
N LYS A 32 -10.89 -5.38 16.40
CA LYS A 32 -11.45 -5.74 17.71
C LYS A 32 -10.30 -6.18 18.62
N PHE A 33 -9.50 -5.23 19.08
CA PHE A 33 -8.32 -5.53 19.89
C PHE A 33 -8.69 -5.73 21.37
N LEU A 34 -8.20 -6.82 21.95
CA LEU A 34 -8.00 -6.99 23.39
C LEU A 34 -6.50 -7.25 23.59
N ALA A 35 -5.86 -6.50 24.49
CA ALA A 35 -4.43 -6.58 24.75
C ALA A 35 -4.07 -7.96 25.33
N ALA A 36 -3.52 -8.82 24.48
CA ALA A 36 -3.07 -10.16 24.81
C ALA A 36 -1.88 -10.53 23.90
N SER A 37 -1.26 -11.68 24.12
CA SER A 37 -0.37 -12.28 23.12
C SER A 37 -1.23 -13.05 22.11
N GLY A 38 -1.07 -12.81 20.82
CA GLY A 38 -1.85 -13.55 19.82
C GLY A 38 -1.76 -13.04 18.38
N GLU A 39 -2.54 -13.69 17.52
CA GLU A 39 -2.84 -13.24 16.16
C GLU A 39 -4.07 -12.34 16.16
N TYR A 40 -3.98 -11.24 15.43
CA TYR A 40 -4.99 -10.20 15.36
C TYR A 40 -5.42 -9.95 13.94
N GLN A 41 -6.73 -9.84 13.74
CA GLN A 41 -7.29 -9.40 12.48
C GLN A 41 -7.46 -7.88 12.50
N VAL A 42 -6.90 -7.22 11.50
CA VAL A 42 -6.98 -5.78 11.28
C VAL A 42 -7.51 -5.54 9.89
N ALA A 43 -8.67 -4.89 9.79
CA ALA A 43 -9.17 -4.41 8.52
C ALA A 43 -8.59 -3.03 8.23
N VAL A 44 -7.96 -2.86 7.07
CA VAL A 44 -7.37 -1.61 6.62
C VAL A 44 -8.10 -1.18 5.36
N GLN A 45 -8.51 0.08 5.28
CA GLN A 45 -9.02 0.68 4.06
C GLN A 45 -7.97 1.62 3.50
N SER A 46 -7.49 1.36 2.29
CA SER A 46 -6.46 2.15 1.63
C SER A 46 -6.93 2.69 0.28
N GLN A 47 -6.37 3.82 -0.13
CA GLN A 47 -6.64 4.44 -1.42
C GLN A 47 -5.36 5.01 -1.99
N GLN A 48 -5.13 4.80 -3.29
CA GLN A 48 -4.07 5.46 -4.02
C GLN A 48 -4.59 6.76 -4.63
N SER A 49 -3.88 7.87 -4.41
CA SER A 49 -4.19 9.15 -5.07
C SER A 49 -3.80 9.11 -6.54
N ALA A 50 -4.33 10.04 -7.34
CA ALA A 50 -3.82 10.26 -8.69
C ALA A 50 -2.34 10.66 -8.67
N GLY A 51 -1.66 10.48 -9.80
CA GLY A 51 -0.28 10.90 -10.00
C GLY A 51 0.17 10.80 -11.45
N THR A 52 1.42 11.13 -11.69
CA THR A 52 2.03 11.17 -13.03
C THR A 52 3.42 10.58 -12.97
N LEU A 53 3.74 9.76 -13.98
CA LEU A 53 5.03 9.12 -14.19
C LEU A 53 5.74 9.87 -15.31
N HIS A 54 6.95 10.34 -15.03
CA HIS A 54 7.75 11.15 -15.95
C HIS A 54 8.91 10.35 -16.53
N ASN A 55 9.17 10.57 -17.82
CA ASN A 55 10.39 10.11 -18.46
C ASN A 55 11.58 10.99 -18.03
N SER A 56 12.81 10.55 -18.35
CA SER A 56 14.03 11.27 -17.98
C SER A 56 14.21 12.61 -18.70
N ASP A 57 13.55 12.81 -19.84
CA ASP A 57 13.47 14.08 -20.55
C ASP A 57 12.39 15.03 -19.98
N GLY A 58 11.69 14.60 -18.93
CA GLY A 58 10.60 15.33 -18.29
C GLY A 58 9.24 15.24 -18.97
N SER A 59 9.15 14.59 -20.14
CA SER A 59 7.86 14.31 -20.76
C SER A 59 7.00 13.40 -19.89
N VAL A 60 5.68 13.54 -20.02
CA VAL A 60 4.73 12.66 -19.32
C VAL A 60 4.75 11.29 -20.00
N GLY A 61 5.18 10.28 -19.26
CA GLY A 61 5.12 8.88 -19.71
C GLY A 61 3.74 8.29 -19.49
N GLN A 62 3.16 8.47 -18.31
CA GLN A 62 1.85 7.92 -17.96
C GLN A 62 1.16 8.73 -16.86
N ASN A 63 -0.16 8.88 -16.97
CA ASN A 63 -1.01 9.33 -15.88
C ASN A 63 -1.61 8.14 -15.13
N VAL A 64 -1.65 8.24 -13.81
CA VAL A 64 -2.21 7.24 -12.90
C VAL A 64 -3.45 7.83 -12.26
N ALA A 65 -4.61 7.22 -12.52
CA ALA A 65 -5.86 7.61 -11.88
C ALA A 65 -5.85 7.25 -10.39
N ALA A 66 -6.65 7.96 -9.60
CA ALA A 66 -6.92 7.55 -8.23
C ALA A 66 -7.62 6.18 -8.22
N SER A 67 -7.26 5.32 -7.26
CA SER A 67 -8.00 4.09 -7.06
C SER A 67 -9.31 4.36 -6.32
N GLY A 68 -10.24 3.40 -6.39
CA GLY A 68 -11.26 3.28 -5.36
C GLY A 68 -10.64 2.98 -3.99
N VAL A 69 -11.45 3.08 -2.93
CA VAL A 69 -11.07 2.59 -1.60
C VAL A 69 -11.04 1.06 -1.64
N LEU A 70 -9.92 0.49 -1.24
CA LEU A 70 -9.66 -0.94 -1.20
C LEU A 70 -9.61 -1.40 0.26
N GLY A 71 -10.28 -2.50 0.57
CA GLY A 71 -10.21 -3.12 1.90
C GLY A 71 -9.20 -4.25 1.91
N ASP A 72 -8.26 -4.23 2.85
CA ASP A 72 -7.31 -5.30 3.10
C ASP A 72 -7.56 -5.89 4.50
N LEU A 73 -7.47 -7.21 4.64
CA LEU A 73 -7.45 -7.91 5.93
C LEU A 73 -6.01 -8.30 6.25
N VAL A 74 -5.48 -7.72 7.32
CA VAL A 74 -4.13 -7.98 7.81
C VAL A 74 -4.23 -8.90 9.02
N ILE A 75 -3.50 -10.02 8.98
CA ILE A 75 -3.20 -10.82 10.16
C ILE A 75 -1.91 -10.27 10.76
N ALA A 76 -2.00 -9.75 11.99
CA ALA A 76 -0.88 -9.15 12.70
C ALA A 76 -0.58 -9.91 14.00
N LYS A 77 0.70 -10.01 14.35
CA LYS A 77 1.19 -10.57 15.61
C LYS A 77 1.91 -9.49 16.40
N TYR A 78 1.69 -9.46 17.70
CA TYR A 78 2.47 -8.63 18.61
C TYR A 78 3.45 -9.52 19.38
N VAL A 79 4.75 -9.35 19.12
CA VAL A 79 5.84 -10.14 19.71
C VAL A 79 6.99 -9.20 20.07
N ASP A 80 7.56 -9.34 21.26
CA ASP A 80 8.72 -8.56 21.73
C ASP A 80 8.59 -7.03 21.56
N GLY A 81 7.40 -6.50 21.84
CA GLY A 81 7.13 -5.07 21.75
C GLY A 81 6.93 -4.53 20.32
N LYS A 82 6.80 -5.42 19.32
CA LYS A 82 6.71 -5.06 17.91
C LYS A 82 5.53 -5.74 17.22
N TRP A 83 4.98 -5.05 16.23
CA TRP A 83 3.95 -5.58 15.34
C TRP A 83 4.56 -6.20 14.10
N PHE A 84 4.08 -7.39 13.74
CA PHE A 84 4.45 -8.09 12.52
C PHE A 84 3.18 -8.43 11.74
N ALA A 85 3.09 -8.01 10.49
CA ALA A 85 2.05 -8.51 9.59
C ALA A 85 2.47 -9.90 9.08
N SER A 86 1.76 -10.95 9.48
CA SER A 86 2.03 -12.32 9.04
C SER A 86 1.32 -12.66 7.73
N ASN A 87 0.16 -12.05 7.46
CA ASN A 87 -0.54 -12.19 6.18
C ASN A 87 -1.33 -10.91 5.85
N VAL A 88 -1.56 -10.65 4.56
CA VAL A 88 -2.39 -9.56 4.05
C VAL A 88 -3.20 -10.07 2.87
N ASP A 89 -4.52 -10.12 3.02
CA ASP A 89 -5.46 -10.51 1.96
C ASP A 89 -6.34 -9.34 1.54
N ARG A 90 -6.82 -9.38 0.29
CA ARG A 90 -7.72 -8.35 -0.27
C ARG A 90 -9.17 -8.74 0.00
N LEU A 91 -9.94 -7.85 0.60
CA LEU A 91 -11.37 -8.04 0.79
C LEU A 91 -12.11 -7.83 -0.55
N GLY A 92 -12.90 -8.83 -0.96
CA GLY A 92 -13.73 -8.77 -2.16
C GLY A 92 -12.99 -8.98 -3.49
N SER A 93 -11.76 -9.53 -3.46
CA SER A 93 -11.06 -10.02 -4.67
C SER A 93 -11.46 -11.42 -5.06
#